data_AF-A0A1S4CV21-F1
#
_entry.id   AF-A0A1S4CV21-F1
#
_cell.length_a   1.000
_cell.length_b   1.000
_cell.length_c   1.000
_cell.angle_alpha   90.00
_cell.angle_beta   90.00
_cell.angle_gamma   90.00
#
_symmetry.space_group_name_H-M   'P 1'
#
loop_
_entity.id
_entity.type
_entity.pdbx_description
1 polymer ?
#
loop_
_entity_poly.entity_id
_entity_poly.type
_entity_poly.pdbx_seq_one_letter_code
_entity_poly.pdbx_strand_id
1 'polypeptide(L)'
;MADMQKGFSAALNEVLPNAEFRMCARHIWSNWHKKWKGEERRKQFWRCSKSSYEVKFKEELEKMDKLGKDICRDLLYYPKKSWVRAYFEVHSKCDVVEKNMCEIFNSWILASRHKSIITMLEEIRRKIMTRKVDMLKFVDTWISDISPMARLLLEDSKELVRKCIILWNANVGFEIGEGLHKHVVNLTDNVCTCRAWQLRGIPCQHVVLAYYHINEEPEQAVEHWYKRDTFLKAYKYFIQPMTNIKMWPETNNPKIEPPKPKPMPGRPQRNRKKKYGKLSK
;
A
#
# COMPACT_ATOMS: atom_id res chain seq x y z
N MET A 1 4.11 -2.46 7.45
CA MET A 1 4.14 -0.98 7.54
C MET A 1 3.49 -0.51 8.85
N ALA A 2 4.13 0.38 9.61
CA ALA A 2 3.64 0.81 10.91
C ALA A 2 3.62 2.33 11.10
N ASP A 3 2.96 2.75 12.18
CA ASP A 3 3.09 4.11 12.71
C ASP A 3 4.38 4.14 13.54
N MET A 4 5.00 5.32 13.68
CA MET A 4 6.30 5.48 14.34
C MET A 4 6.24 5.32 15.88
N GLN A 5 5.63 4.25 16.38
CA GLN A 5 5.55 3.94 17.80
C GLN A 5 6.91 3.50 18.33
N LYS A 6 7.32 4.07 19.47
CA LYS A 6 8.54 3.66 20.17
C LYS A 6 8.43 2.19 20.58
N GLY A 7 9.52 1.43 20.45
CA GLY A 7 9.61 0.01 20.83
C GLY A 7 9.06 -0.97 19.79
N PHE A 8 8.20 -0.55 18.85
CA PHE A 8 7.63 -1.46 17.86
C PHE A 8 8.69 -2.09 16.94
N SER A 9 9.68 -1.30 16.49
CA SER A 9 10.75 -1.83 15.65
C SER A 9 11.63 -2.85 16.38
N ALA A 10 11.85 -2.68 17.69
CA ALA A 10 12.64 -3.62 18.48
C ALA A 10 11.89 -4.94 18.64
N ALA A 11 10.62 -4.88 19.03
CA ALA A 11 9.76 -6.06 19.14
C ALA A 11 9.58 -6.78 17.80
N LEU A 12 9.48 -6.05 16.69
CA LEU A 12 9.39 -6.65 15.37
C LEU A 12 10.66 -7.41 15.01
N ASN A 13 11.84 -6.84 15.28
CA ASN A 13 13.11 -7.51 15.00
C ASN A 13 13.33 -8.74 15.88
N GLU A 14 12.79 -8.74 17.11
CA GLU A 14 12.84 -9.88 18.02
C GLU A 14 11.94 -11.03 17.56
N VAL A 15 10.68 -10.74 17.21
CA VAL A 15 9.67 -11.76 16.90
C VAL A 15 9.70 -12.17 15.41
N LEU A 16 10.01 -11.23 14.51
CA LEU A 16 9.99 -11.40 13.06
C LEU A 16 11.24 -10.75 12.41
N PRO A 17 12.45 -11.29 12.65
CA PRO A 17 13.71 -10.69 12.20
C PRO A 17 13.83 -10.53 10.68
N ASN A 18 13.13 -11.38 9.91
CA ASN A 18 13.16 -11.35 8.46
C ASN A 18 12.06 -10.44 7.85
N ALA A 19 11.20 -9.84 8.68
CA ALA A 19 10.12 -9.00 8.18
C ALA A 19 10.63 -7.60 7.82
N GLU A 20 10.35 -7.16 6.59
CA GLU A 20 10.69 -5.81 6.17
C GLU A 20 9.87 -4.76 6.95
N PHE A 21 10.58 -3.89 7.67
CA PHE A 21 9.95 -2.78 8.39
C PHE A 21 9.82 -1.52 7.52
N ARG A 22 8.57 -1.17 7.19
CA ARG A 22 8.23 0.08 6.49
C ARG A 22 7.54 1.08 7.40
N MET A 23 7.98 2.32 7.39
CA MET A 23 7.33 3.46 8.02
C MET A 23 6.31 4.08 7.06
N CYS A 24 5.15 4.48 7.59
CA CYS A 24 4.15 5.18 6.79
C CYS A 24 4.66 6.57 6.38
N ALA A 25 4.85 6.81 5.08
CA ALA A 25 5.33 8.08 4.54
C ALA A 25 4.43 9.26 4.92
N ARG A 26 3.11 9.04 5.06
CA ARG A 26 2.15 10.06 5.54
C ARG A 26 2.46 10.51 6.99
N HIS A 27 2.92 9.60 7.84
CA HIS A 27 3.32 9.94 9.21
C HIS A 27 4.64 10.69 9.25
N ILE A 28 5.61 10.29 8.42
CA ILE A 28 6.87 11.03 8.23
C ILE A 28 6.56 12.44 7.75
N TRP A 29 5.76 12.58 6.69
CA TRP A 29 5.26 13.87 6.20
C TRP A 29 4.63 14.69 7.32
N SER A 30 3.70 14.13 8.09
CA SER A 30 3.02 14.85 9.16
C SER A 30 3.96 15.37 10.25
N ASN A 31 5.10 14.73 10.49
CA ASN A 31 6.10 15.19 11.46
C ASN A 31 7.04 16.20 10.83
N TRP A 32 7.54 15.89 9.64
CA TRP A 32 8.49 16.72 8.88
C TRP A 32 7.87 18.06 8.44
N HIS A 33 6.61 18.05 7.98
CA HIS A 33 5.83 19.23 7.59
C HIS A 33 5.65 20.26 8.71
N LYS A 34 5.78 19.87 9.99
CA LYS A 34 5.71 20.82 11.11
C LYS A 34 6.79 21.90 11.01
N LYS A 35 8.00 21.50 10.59
CA LYS A 35 9.14 22.38 10.35
C LYS A 35 9.15 22.89 8.90
N TRP A 36 8.89 22.01 7.94
CA TRP A 36 8.98 22.28 6.51
C TRP A 36 7.60 22.41 5.86
N LYS A 37 6.94 23.56 6.07
CA LYS A 37 5.63 23.85 5.48
C LYS A 37 5.74 24.23 4.01
N GLY A 38 4.66 24.00 3.24
CA GLY A 38 4.53 24.45 1.85
C GLY A 38 4.12 23.32 0.91
N GLU A 39 3.26 23.66 -0.07
CA GLU A 39 2.72 22.68 -1.01
C GLU A 39 3.78 22.15 -1.99
N GLU A 40 4.77 22.98 -2.37
CA GLU A 40 5.85 22.51 -3.25
C GLU A 40 6.73 21.45 -2.56
N ARG A 41 7.09 21.71 -1.30
CA ARG A 41 7.81 20.73 -0.46
C ARG A 41 6.99 19.45 -0.25
N ARG A 42 5.66 19.57 -0.17
CA ARG A 42 4.76 18.41 -0.10
C ARG A 42 4.82 17.56 -1.36
N LYS A 43 4.66 18.17 -2.53
CA LYS A 43 4.75 17.48 -3.81
C LYS A 43 6.11 16.81 -3.95
N GLN A 44 7.17 17.52 -3.60
CA GLN A 44 8.54 17.02 -3.68
C GLN A 44 8.78 15.84 -2.71
N PHE A 45 8.26 15.91 -1.48
CA PHE A 45 8.34 14.79 -0.53
C PHE A 45 7.70 13.52 -1.09
N TRP A 46 6.51 13.65 -1.70
CA TRP A 46 5.83 12.51 -2.31
C TRP A 46 6.60 11.96 -3.51
N ARG A 47 7.22 12.82 -4.34
CA ARG A 47 8.11 12.38 -5.42
C ARG A 47 9.28 11.57 -4.85
N CYS A 48 9.97 12.06 -3.83
CA CYS A 48 11.04 11.32 -3.16
C CYS A 48 10.58 9.95 -2.65
N SER A 49 9.47 9.90 -1.89
CA SER A 49 8.98 8.63 -1.33
C SER A 49 8.57 7.61 -2.41
N LYS A 50 8.06 8.09 -3.55
CA LYS A 50 7.56 7.26 -4.65
C LYS A 50 8.60 6.89 -5.70
N SER A 51 9.83 7.42 -5.61
CA SER A 51 10.93 7.03 -6.51
C SER A 51 11.20 5.54 -6.41
N SER A 52 11.14 4.83 -7.54
CA SER A 52 11.26 3.37 -7.60
C SER A 52 12.70 2.86 -7.73
N TYR A 53 13.66 3.73 -8.12
CA TYR A 53 15.08 3.41 -8.23
C TYR A 53 15.96 4.54 -7.67
N GLU A 54 17.20 4.21 -7.32
CA GLU A 54 18.06 5.10 -6.52
C GLU A 54 18.44 6.40 -7.23
N VAL A 55 18.74 6.35 -8.53
CA VAL A 55 19.11 7.55 -9.31
C VAL A 55 17.98 8.58 -9.27
N LYS A 56 16.73 8.16 -9.55
CA LYS A 56 15.56 9.02 -9.44
C LYS A 56 15.34 9.53 -8.02
N PHE A 57 15.62 8.74 -6.98
CA PHE A 57 15.54 9.24 -5.61
C PHE A 57 16.57 10.35 -5.35
N LYS A 58 17.81 10.20 -5.82
CA LYS A 58 18.86 11.23 -5.68
C LYS A 58 18.47 12.53 -6.40
N GLU A 59 17.98 12.44 -7.63
CA GLU A 59 17.51 13.62 -8.38
C GLU A 59 16.35 14.34 -7.68
N GLU A 60 15.38 13.60 -7.15
CA GLU A 60 14.27 14.21 -6.39
C GLU A 60 14.76 14.79 -5.06
N LEU A 61 15.82 14.25 -4.47
CA LEU A 61 16.43 14.79 -3.27
C LEU A 61 17.22 16.09 -3.55
N GLU A 62 17.92 16.18 -4.68
CA GLU A 62 18.57 17.43 -5.13
C GLU A 62 17.55 18.54 -5.38
N LYS A 63 16.40 18.20 -5.98
CA LYS A 63 15.28 19.14 -6.12
C LYS A 63 14.72 19.57 -4.76
N MET A 64 14.66 18.66 -3.78
CA MET A 64 14.24 18.99 -2.42
C MET A 64 15.23 19.95 -1.74
N ASP A 65 16.54 19.76 -1.94
CA ASP A 65 17.58 20.57 -1.31
C ASP A 65 17.48 22.05 -1.69
N LYS A 66 17.10 22.33 -2.94
CA LYS A 66 16.83 23.69 -3.45
C LYS A 66 15.66 24.40 -2.74
N LEU A 67 14.83 23.67 -1.98
CA LEU A 67 13.65 24.22 -1.29
C LEU A 67 13.92 24.63 0.17
N GLY A 68 15.14 24.49 0.68
CA GLY A 68 15.54 25.01 2.00
C GLY A 68 16.86 24.46 2.52
N LYS A 69 17.55 25.24 3.34
CA LYS A 69 18.79 24.81 4.01
C LYS A 69 18.50 23.70 5.03
N ASP A 70 19.30 22.65 5.08
CA ASP A 70 19.15 21.48 6.00
C ASP A 70 17.87 20.65 5.81
N ILE A 71 17.06 20.93 4.78
CA ILE A 71 15.79 20.24 4.52
C ILE A 71 15.98 18.75 4.28
N CYS A 72 17.02 18.39 3.52
CA CYS A 72 17.40 17.02 3.21
C CYS A 72 17.98 16.32 4.43
N ARG A 73 18.75 17.03 5.29
CA ARG A 73 19.28 16.48 6.54
C ARG A 73 18.14 16.02 7.46
N ASP A 74 17.12 16.85 7.64
CA ASP A 74 15.94 16.49 8.45
C ASP A 74 15.11 15.37 7.84
N LEU A 75 15.07 15.27 6.50
CA LEU A 75 14.36 14.22 5.80
C LEU A 75 15.09 12.88 5.88
N LEU A 76 16.41 12.88 5.78
CA LEU A 76 17.27 11.70 5.85
C LEU A 76 17.57 11.24 7.28
N TYR A 77 17.14 12.00 8.29
CA TYR A 77 17.02 11.48 9.65
C TYR A 77 16.20 10.18 9.69
N TYR A 78 15.22 10.06 8.80
CA TYR A 78 14.43 8.84 8.61
C TYR A 78 15.19 7.85 7.70
N PRO A 79 15.42 6.59 8.13
CA PRO A 79 16.16 5.62 7.32
C PRO A 79 15.50 5.37 5.96
N LYS A 80 16.24 5.58 4.85
CA LYS A 80 15.71 5.49 3.48
C LYS A 80 14.98 4.18 3.18
N LYS A 81 15.52 3.05 3.66
CA LYS A 81 14.94 1.70 3.54
C LYS A 81 13.51 1.59 4.10
N SER A 82 13.14 2.47 5.03
CA SER A 82 11.83 2.40 5.69
C SER A 82 10.71 3.16 4.97
N TRP A 83 11.00 4.11 4.06
CA TRP A 83 9.94 4.98 3.51
C TRP A 83 10.06 5.33 2.02
N VAL A 84 11.15 4.93 1.36
CA VAL A 84 11.40 5.19 -0.06
C VAL A 84 11.28 3.89 -0.84
N ARG A 85 10.42 3.86 -1.87
CA ARG A 85 10.18 2.67 -2.70
C ARG A 85 11.44 2.08 -3.31
N ALA A 86 12.39 2.93 -3.70
CA ALA A 86 13.70 2.54 -4.24
C ALA A 86 14.52 1.66 -3.31
N TYR A 87 14.14 1.48 -2.05
CA TYR A 87 14.87 0.64 -1.11
C TYR A 87 13.98 -0.45 -0.48
N PHE A 88 12.75 -0.61 -0.97
CA PHE A 88 11.86 -1.67 -0.50
C PHE A 88 12.23 -3.01 -1.14
N GLU A 89 11.91 -4.08 -0.42
CA GLU A 89 12.02 -5.43 -0.95
C GLU A 89 10.92 -5.68 -2.01
N VAL A 90 11.24 -6.49 -3.01
CA VAL A 90 10.36 -6.74 -4.16
C VAL A 90 9.45 -7.95 -4.00
N HIS A 91 9.75 -8.86 -3.06
CA HIS A 91 9.01 -10.12 -2.88
C HIS A 91 7.52 -9.90 -2.56
N SER A 92 7.18 -8.80 -1.86
CA SER A 92 5.81 -8.53 -1.43
C SER A 92 4.92 -7.96 -2.54
N LYS A 93 5.48 -7.61 -3.71
CA LYS A 93 4.80 -6.96 -4.84
C LYS A 93 3.88 -5.80 -4.40
N CYS A 94 4.34 -5.03 -3.41
CA CYS A 94 3.59 -3.93 -2.81
C CYS A 94 4.43 -2.66 -2.83
N ASP A 95 4.07 -1.70 -3.68
CA ASP A 95 4.73 -0.39 -3.77
C ASP A 95 4.11 0.65 -2.82
N VAL A 96 3.11 0.27 -2.02
CA VAL A 96 2.39 1.20 -1.16
C VAL A 96 3.32 1.80 -0.10
N VAL A 97 3.32 3.13 0.00
CA VAL A 97 4.10 3.92 0.99
C VAL A 97 3.22 4.53 2.09
N GLU A 98 1.90 4.38 2.00
CA GLU A 98 0.94 4.92 2.96
C GLU A 98 0.12 3.83 3.65
N LYS A 99 -0.21 4.03 4.93
CA LYS A 99 -1.01 3.09 5.74
C LYS A 99 -2.52 3.22 5.50
N ASN A 100 -2.95 3.35 4.25
CA ASN A 100 -4.35 3.61 3.91
C ASN A 100 -5.28 2.48 4.39
N MET A 101 -4.85 1.21 4.30
CA MET A 101 -5.67 0.05 4.66
C MET A 101 -6.09 0.06 6.15
N CYS A 102 -5.16 0.30 7.07
CA CYS A 102 -5.50 0.33 8.50
C CYS A 102 -6.35 1.57 8.84
N GLU A 103 -6.12 2.71 8.18
CA GLU A 103 -6.93 3.92 8.42
C GLU A 103 -8.38 3.71 7.98
N ILE A 104 -8.59 3.10 6.81
CA ILE A 104 -9.92 2.75 6.30
C ILE A 104 -10.61 1.75 7.23
N PHE A 105 -9.92 0.68 7.63
CA PHE A 105 -10.51 -0.32 8.53
C PHE A 105 -10.91 0.29 9.87
N ASN A 106 -10.03 1.08 10.49
CA ASN A 106 -10.32 1.75 11.76
C ASN A 106 -11.52 2.70 11.66
N SER A 107 -11.66 3.40 10.53
CA SER A 107 -12.83 4.24 10.25
C SER A 107 -14.10 3.39 10.09
N TRP A 108 -14.00 2.28 9.36
CA TRP A 108 -15.12 1.37 9.07
C TRP A 108 -15.71 0.72 10.33
N ILE A 109 -14.90 0.43 11.35
CA ILE A 109 -15.36 -0.15 12.62
C ILE A 109 -15.60 0.89 13.72
N LEU A 110 -15.34 2.19 13.49
CA LEU A 110 -15.33 3.21 14.54
C LEU A 110 -16.61 3.26 15.36
N ALA A 111 -17.78 3.27 14.70
CA ALA A 111 -19.07 3.31 15.38
C ALA A 111 -19.32 2.05 16.23
N SER A 112 -18.90 0.88 15.75
CA SER A 112 -19.10 -0.41 16.43
C SER A 112 -18.21 -0.52 17.67
N ARG A 113 -17.01 0.08 17.64
CA ARG A 113 -16.06 0.10 18.78
C ARG A 113 -16.55 0.84 20.02
N HIS A 114 -17.59 1.65 19.91
CA HIS A 114 -18.17 2.39 21.03
C HIS A 114 -19.34 1.64 21.72
N LYS A 115 -19.62 0.40 21.31
CA LYS A 115 -20.71 -0.43 21.85
C LYS A 115 -20.19 -1.45 22.86
N SER A 116 -21.09 -2.14 23.56
CA SER A 116 -20.71 -3.26 24.43
C SER A 116 -19.96 -4.32 23.62
N ILE A 117 -19.10 -5.12 24.26
CA ILE A 117 -18.24 -6.08 23.57
C ILE A 117 -19.02 -7.03 22.67
N ILE A 118 -20.16 -7.55 23.15
CA ILE A 118 -21.02 -8.46 22.38
C ILE A 118 -21.61 -7.73 21.17
N THR A 119 -22.18 -6.53 21.36
CA THR A 119 -22.75 -5.76 20.26
C THR A 119 -21.70 -5.32 19.24
N MET A 120 -20.50 -4.93 19.70
CA MET A 120 -19.37 -4.57 18.83
C MET A 120 -18.98 -5.75 17.92
N LEU A 121 -18.79 -6.95 18.50
CA LEU A 121 -18.41 -8.14 17.76
C LEU A 121 -19.50 -8.55 16.76
N GLU A 122 -20.76 -8.51 17.18
CA GLU A 122 -21.89 -8.85 16.31
C GLU A 122 -22.02 -7.88 15.12
N GLU A 123 -21.82 -6.58 15.34
CA GLU A 123 -21.80 -5.61 14.24
C GLU A 123 -20.63 -5.80 13.29
N ILE A 124 -19.43 -6.04 13.81
CA ILE A 124 -18.24 -6.30 12.99
C ILE A 124 -18.45 -7.57 12.17
N ARG A 125 -19.02 -8.63 12.77
CA ARG A 125 -19.36 -9.89 12.09
C ARG A 125 -20.31 -9.63 10.91
N ARG A 126 -21.43 -8.94 11.15
CA ARG A 126 -22.41 -8.59 10.09
C ARG A 126 -21.78 -7.75 8.99
N LYS A 127 -20.97 -6.76 9.36
CA LYS A 127 -20.22 -5.93 8.41
C LYS A 127 -19.29 -6.75 7.52
N ILE A 128 -18.54 -7.70 8.09
CA ILE A 128 -17.65 -8.59 7.34
C ILE A 128 -18.47 -9.51 6.42
N MET A 129 -19.60 -10.06 6.88
CA MET A 129 -20.49 -10.88 6.05
C MET A 129 -20.99 -10.10 4.83
N THR A 130 -21.58 -8.92 5.03
CA THR A 130 -22.04 -8.06 3.94
C THR A 130 -20.89 -7.73 2.99
N ARG A 131 -19.73 -7.33 3.54
CA ARG A 131 -18.55 -7.01 2.75
C ARG A 131 -18.08 -8.18 1.87
N LYS A 132 -18.12 -9.42 2.36
CA LYS A 132 -17.75 -10.61 1.57
C LYS A 132 -18.70 -10.79 0.39
N VAL A 133 -20.01 -10.67 0.61
CA VAL A 133 -21.00 -10.75 -0.47
C VAL A 133 -20.77 -9.65 -1.51
N ASP A 134 -20.52 -8.41 -1.07
CA ASP A 134 -20.22 -7.30 -1.96
C ASP A 134 -18.93 -7.54 -2.77
N MET A 135 -17.93 -8.18 -2.17
CA MET A 135 -16.68 -8.53 -2.87
C MET A 135 -16.85 -9.61 -3.92
N LEU A 136 -17.74 -10.58 -3.70
CA LEU A 136 -18.07 -11.56 -4.74
C LEU A 136 -18.86 -10.92 -5.89
N LYS A 137 -19.87 -10.10 -5.58
CA LYS A 137 -20.59 -9.33 -6.60
C LYS A 137 -19.67 -8.40 -7.38
N PHE A 138 -18.68 -7.81 -6.72
CA PHE A 138 -17.66 -6.98 -7.37
C PHE A 138 -16.79 -7.77 -8.35
N VAL A 139 -16.52 -9.06 -8.09
CA VAL A 139 -15.79 -9.90 -9.04
C VAL A 139 -16.59 -10.11 -10.32
N ASP A 140 -17.91 -10.18 -10.23
CA ASP A 140 -18.78 -10.35 -11.40
C ASP A 140 -18.74 -9.11 -12.33
N THR A 141 -18.31 -7.95 -11.83
CA THR A 141 -18.14 -6.75 -12.65
C THR A 141 -16.78 -6.69 -13.37
N TRP A 142 -15.92 -7.70 -13.23
CA TRP A 142 -14.61 -7.70 -13.87
C TRP A 142 -14.73 -8.03 -15.36
N ILE A 143 -14.20 -7.14 -16.21
CA ILE A 143 -14.21 -7.30 -17.67
C ILE A 143 -13.07 -8.21 -18.19
N SER A 144 -12.11 -8.59 -17.35
CA SER A 144 -11.19 -9.71 -17.62
C SER A 144 -10.71 -10.34 -16.32
N ASP A 145 -9.78 -11.27 -16.43
CA ASP A 145 -9.07 -11.89 -15.32
C ASP A 145 -8.20 -10.92 -14.49
N ILE A 146 -7.95 -9.68 -14.91
CA ILE A 146 -7.15 -8.70 -14.14
C ILE A 146 -8.06 -7.77 -13.34
N SER A 147 -7.72 -7.56 -12.06
CA SER A 147 -8.48 -6.67 -11.18
C SER A 147 -8.61 -5.25 -11.76
N PRO A 148 -9.77 -4.58 -11.63
CA PRO A 148 -10.00 -3.26 -12.21
C PRO A 148 -8.93 -2.21 -11.85
N MET A 149 -8.45 -2.24 -10.60
CA MET A 149 -7.40 -1.31 -10.16
C MET A 149 -6.04 -1.60 -10.78
N ALA A 150 -5.67 -2.87 -10.93
CA ALA A 150 -4.42 -3.24 -11.58
C ALA A 150 -4.47 -2.95 -13.09
N ARG A 151 -5.63 -3.18 -13.71
CA ARG A 151 -5.89 -2.81 -15.10
C ARG A 151 -5.73 -1.31 -15.32
N LEU A 152 -6.33 -0.47 -14.49
CA LEU A 152 -6.20 0.98 -14.63
C LEU A 152 -4.72 1.42 -14.64
N LEU A 153 -3.91 0.85 -13.75
CA LEU A 153 -2.47 1.12 -13.70
C LEU A 153 -1.70 0.59 -14.92
N LEU A 154 -2.15 -0.53 -15.50
CA LEU A 154 -1.57 -1.09 -16.72
C LEU A 154 -1.90 -0.21 -17.93
N GLU A 155 -3.15 0.23 -18.07
CA GLU A 155 -3.57 1.14 -19.14
C GLU A 155 -2.84 2.49 -19.05
N ASP A 156 -2.68 3.06 -17.85
CA ASP A 156 -1.83 4.24 -17.64
C ASP A 156 -0.38 3.99 -18.11
N SER A 157 0.14 2.77 -17.94
CA SER A 157 1.49 2.41 -18.37
C SER A 157 1.58 2.28 -19.89
N LYS A 158 0.54 1.75 -20.55
CA LYS A 158 0.42 1.68 -22.02
C LYS A 158 0.42 3.06 -22.66
N GLU A 159 -0.31 4.02 -22.08
CA GLU A 159 -0.33 5.42 -22.54
C GLU A 159 1.02 6.14 -22.42
N LEU A 160 1.88 5.69 -21.49
CA LEU A 160 3.21 6.26 -21.28
C LEU A 160 4.27 5.68 -22.23
N VAL A 161 3.97 4.58 -22.92
CA VAL A 161 4.89 3.93 -23.89
C VAL A 161 5.34 4.91 -24.98
N ARG A 162 4.45 5.80 -25.44
CA ARG A 162 4.75 6.81 -26.48
C ARG A 162 5.92 7.76 -26.14
N LYS A 163 6.34 7.81 -24.89
CA LYS A 163 7.48 8.62 -24.41
C LYS A 163 8.80 7.83 -24.40
N CYS A 164 8.74 6.55 -24.77
CA CYS A 164 9.86 5.63 -24.67
C CYS A 164 10.40 5.29 -26.06
N ILE A 165 11.71 5.03 -26.12
CA ILE A 165 12.42 4.58 -27.33
C ILE A 165 13.07 3.25 -27.00
N ILE A 166 12.92 2.26 -27.87
CA ILE A 166 13.42 0.89 -27.67
C ILE A 166 14.60 0.59 -28.57
N LEU A 167 15.59 -0.11 -28.00
CA LEU A 167 16.65 -0.79 -28.71
C LEU A 167 16.73 -2.22 -28.18
N TRP A 168 16.55 -3.20 -29.07
CA TRP A 168 16.55 -4.61 -28.72
C TRP A 168 17.85 -5.27 -29.17
N ASN A 169 18.41 -6.14 -28.33
CA ASN A 169 19.66 -6.85 -28.63
C ASN A 169 19.47 -8.14 -29.46
N ALA A 170 18.29 -8.34 -30.05
CA ALA A 170 17.88 -9.57 -30.76
C ALA A 170 17.90 -10.86 -29.90
N ASN A 171 17.98 -10.74 -28.58
CA ASN A 171 17.94 -11.84 -27.62
C ASN A 171 16.99 -11.49 -26.45
N VAL A 172 17.41 -11.63 -25.19
CA VAL A 172 16.54 -11.41 -24.01
C VAL A 172 16.46 -9.96 -23.51
N GLY A 173 17.31 -9.06 -24.02
CA GLY A 173 17.57 -7.75 -23.42
C GLY A 173 17.07 -6.57 -24.23
N PHE A 174 16.34 -5.67 -23.58
CA PHE A 174 15.83 -4.43 -24.18
C PHE A 174 16.40 -3.23 -23.45
N GLU A 175 16.98 -2.30 -24.20
CA GLU A 175 17.32 -0.96 -23.72
C GLU A 175 16.16 -0.02 -24.04
N ILE A 176 15.60 0.61 -23.02
CA ILE A 176 14.45 1.49 -23.16
C ILE A 176 14.79 2.87 -22.62
N GLY A 177 14.90 3.85 -23.51
CA GLY A 177 15.08 5.25 -23.16
C GLY A 177 13.74 5.90 -22.78
N GLU A 178 13.74 6.69 -21.71
CA GLU A 178 12.63 7.55 -21.28
C GLU A 178 13.21 8.92 -20.89
N GLY A 179 13.14 9.90 -21.80
CA GLY A 179 13.79 11.20 -21.60
C GLY A 179 15.31 11.06 -21.45
N LEU A 180 15.85 11.46 -20.29
CA LEU A 180 17.28 11.37 -19.97
C LEU A 180 17.69 10.02 -19.34
N HIS A 181 16.71 9.18 -18.99
CA HIS A 181 16.95 7.90 -18.33
C HIS A 181 16.93 6.77 -19.36
N LYS A 182 17.75 5.74 -19.11
CA LYS A 182 17.71 4.50 -19.86
C LYS A 182 17.52 3.35 -18.88
N HIS A 183 16.63 2.43 -19.22
CA HIS A 183 16.30 1.27 -18.42
C HIS A 183 16.49 -0.01 -19.23
N VAL A 184 17.15 -1.00 -18.63
CA VAL A 184 17.20 -2.36 -19.17
C VAL A 184 15.97 -3.15 -18.70
N VAL A 185 15.34 -3.86 -19.63
CA VAL A 185 14.28 -4.85 -19.39
C VAL A 185 14.78 -6.22 -19.84
N ASN A 186 14.55 -7.23 -19.00
CA ASN A 186 14.70 -8.63 -19.32
C ASN A 186 13.36 -9.33 -19.04
N LEU A 187 12.73 -9.84 -20.09
CA LEU A 187 11.42 -10.49 -19.99
C LEU A 187 11.51 -11.91 -19.43
N THR A 188 12.64 -12.60 -19.63
CA THR A 188 12.85 -13.97 -19.10
C THR A 188 12.94 -13.94 -17.57
N ASP A 189 13.72 -13.00 -17.03
CA ASP A 189 13.93 -12.88 -15.58
C ASP A 189 12.82 -12.06 -14.89
N ASN A 190 11.88 -11.50 -15.67
CA ASN A 190 10.87 -10.57 -15.21
C ASN A 190 11.45 -9.34 -14.48
N VAL A 191 12.51 -8.74 -15.04
CA VAL A 191 13.26 -7.64 -14.44
C VAL A 191 13.19 -6.39 -15.31
N CYS A 192 12.92 -5.25 -14.66
CA CYS A 192 13.16 -3.93 -15.22
C CYS A 192 14.00 -3.10 -14.25
N THR A 193 15.07 -2.45 -14.72
CA THR A 193 15.93 -1.60 -13.87
C THR A 193 15.22 -0.38 -13.29
N CYS A 194 14.05 0.02 -13.81
CA CYS A 194 13.22 1.05 -13.17
C CYS A 194 12.55 0.56 -11.88
N ARG A 195 12.58 -0.76 -11.63
CA ARG A 195 12.06 -1.50 -10.47
C ARG A 195 10.55 -1.42 -10.23
N ALA A 196 9.82 -0.62 -11.00
CA ALA A 196 8.39 -0.43 -10.79
C ALA A 196 7.63 -1.75 -10.97
N TRP A 197 7.97 -2.54 -11.98
CA TRP A 197 7.36 -3.85 -12.22
C TRP A 197 7.59 -4.81 -11.07
N GLN A 198 8.84 -4.94 -10.59
CA GLN A 198 9.17 -5.85 -9.49
C GLN A 198 8.55 -5.41 -8.16
N LEU A 199 8.43 -4.10 -7.92
CA LEU A 199 7.81 -3.58 -6.70
C LEU A 199 6.30 -3.74 -6.69
N ARG A 200 5.61 -3.62 -7.83
CA ARG A 200 4.14 -3.57 -7.89
C ARG A 200 3.50 -4.81 -8.52
N GLY A 201 4.27 -5.67 -9.17
CA GLY A 201 3.74 -6.83 -9.91
C GLY A 201 2.91 -6.50 -11.15
N ILE A 202 2.96 -5.26 -11.64
CA ILE A 202 2.24 -4.80 -12.85
C ILE A 202 3.29 -4.23 -13.84
N PRO A 203 3.29 -4.62 -15.12
CA PRO A 203 4.26 -4.15 -16.12
C PRO A 203 4.34 -2.63 -16.20
N CYS A 204 5.54 -2.03 -16.04
CA CYS A 204 5.77 -0.61 -16.27
C CYS A 204 5.79 -0.28 -17.77
N GLN A 205 5.78 1.02 -18.12
CA GLN A 205 5.80 1.47 -19.52
C GLN A 205 6.96 0.86 -20.32
N HIS A 206 8.12 0.62 -19.68
CA HIS A 206 9.26 -0.05 -20.31
C HIS A 206 8.94 -1.51 -20.64
N VAL A 207 8.41 -2.26 -19.67
CA VAL A 207 8.05 -3.67 -19.87
C VAL A 207 6.94 -3.80 -20.90
N VAL A 208 5.94 -2.92 -20.87
CA VAL A 208 4.87 -2.86 -21.87
C VAL A 208 5.45 -2.67 -23.28
N LEU A 209 6.37 -1.72 -23.46
CA LEU A 209 7.00 -1.49 -24.77
C LEU A 209 7.80 -2.71 -25.25
N ALA A 210 8.50 -3.40 -24.34
CA ALA A 210 9.21 -4.64 -24.67
C ALA A 210 8.26 -5.74 -25.16
N TYR A 211 7.11 -5.93 -24.49
CA TYR A 211 6.07 -6.88 -24.92
C TYR A 211 5.50 -6.53 -26.30
N TYR A 212 5.16 -5.27 -26.53
CA TYR A 212 4.68 -4.83 -27.85
C TYR A 212 5.70 -5.02 -28.95
N HIS A 213 7.00 -4.84 -28.67
CA HIS A 213 8.05 -5.06 -29.66
C HIS A 213 8.14 -6.51 -30.15
N ILE A 214 7.84 -7.48 -29.28
CA ILE A 214 7.81 -8.91 -29.62
C ILE A 214 6.41 -9.39 -30.05
N ASN A 215 5.47 -8.48 -30.31
CA ASN A 215 4.08 -8.78 -30.66
C ASN A 215 3.33 -9.64 -29.63
N GLU A 216 3.59 -9.41 -28.34
CA GLU A 216 2.91 -10.08 -27.24
C GLU A 216 2.15 -9.08 -26.35
N GLU A 217 1.15 -9.60 -25.63
CA GLU A 217 0.32 -8.80 -24.73
C GLU A 217 0.95 -8.65 -23.34
N PRO A 218 1.07 -7.44 -22.77
CA PRO A 218 1.68 -7.23 -21.46
C PRO A 218 0.83 -7.77 -20.29
N GLU A 219 -0.47 -8.02 -20.48
CA GLU A 219 -1.40 -8.55 -19.47
C GLU A 219 -0.94 -9.86 -18.84
N GLN A 220 -0.18 -10.67 -19.58
CA GLN A 220 0.36 -11.94 -19.10
C GLN A 220 1.44 -11.74 -18.03
N ALA A 221 2.15 -10.60 -18.06
CA ALA A 221 3.19 -10.24 -17.08
C ALA A 221 2.64 -9.60 -15.79
N VAL A 222 1.32 -9.51 -15.65
CA VAL A 222 0.67 -9.11 -14.40
C VAL A 222 0.70 -10.28 -13.41
N GLU A 223 1.26 -10.02 -12.23
CA GLU A 223 1.38 -11.01 -11.15
C GLU A 223 0.04 -11.63 -10.76
N HIS A 224 0.09 -12.91 -10.40
CA HIS A 224 -1.09 -13.71 -10.04
C HIS A 224 -1.92 -13.10 -8.89
N TRP A 225 -1.31 -12.29 -8.02
CA TRP A 225 -1.99 -11.57 -6.93
C TRP A 225 -3.14 -10.67 -7.39
N TYR A 226 -3.11 -10.21 -8.65
CA TYR A 226 -4.12 -9.35 -9.24
C TYR A 226 -5.14 -10.10 -10.10
N LYS A 227 -5.03 -11.42 -10.19
CA LYS A 227 -5.88 -12.26 -11.04
C LYS A 227 -7.18 -12.65 -10.32
N ARG A 228 -8.24 -12.95 -11.08
CA ARG A 228 -9.58 -13.22 -10.56
C ARG A 228 -9.59 -14.44 -9.64
N ASP A 229 -8.89 -15.49 -10.05
CA ASP A 229 -8.77 -16.74 -9.29
C ASP A 229 -8.17 -16.54 -7.89
N THR A 230 -7.10 -15.76 -7.79
CA THR A 230 -6.47 -15.45 -6.49
C THR A 230 -7.39 -14.62 -5.62
N PHE A 231 -8.11 -13.67 -6.22
CA PHE A 231 -9.12 -12.90 -5.50
C PHE A 231 -10.22 -13.80 -4.94
N LEU A 232 -10.81 -14.68 -5.76
CA LEU A 232 -11.86 -15.61 -5.32
C LEU A 232 -11.38 -16.54 -4.22
N LYS A 233 -10.13 -17.04 -4.29
CA LYS A 233 -9.51 -17.83 -3.23
C LYS A 233 -9.45 -17.07 -1.89
N ALA A 234 -9.12 -15.78 -1.92
CA ALA A 234 -9.09 -14.95 -0.71
C ALA A 234 -10.47 -14.78 -0.04
N TYR A 235 -11.56 -14.89 -0.81
CA TYR A 235 -12.94 -14.77 -0.32
C TYR A 235 -13.69 -16.10 -0.21
N LYS A 236 -13.00 -17.25 -0.40
CA LYS A 236 -13.60 -18.60 -0.41
C LYS A 236 -14.34 -18.97 0.88
N TYR A 237 -13.83 -18.57 2.03
CA TYR A 237 -14.39 -18.96 3.33
C TYR A 237 -15.42 -17.95 3.81
N PHE A 238 -16.56 -18.39 4.36
CA PHE A 238 -17.65 -17.53 4.80
C PHE A 238 -17.82 -17.56 6.32
N ILE A 239 -18.23 -16.41 6.87
CA ILE A 239 -18.75 -16.37 8.24
C ILE A 239 -20.18 -16.89 8.19
N GLN A 240 -20.48 -17.92 8.97
CA GLN A 240 -21.81 -18.52 8.99
C GLN A 240 -22.82 -17.60 9.70
N PRO A 241 -24.11 -17.64 9.30
CA PRO A 241 -25.19 -17.02 10.05
C PRO A 241 -25.22 -17.55 11.49
N MET A 242 -25.65 -16.70 12.42
CA MET A 242 -25.87 -17.08 13.81
C MET A 242 -27.21 -16.53 14.26
N THR A 243 -27.85 -17.24 15.18
CA THR A 243 -29.07 -16.77 15.84
C THR A 243 -28.76 -15.58 16.75
N ASN A 244 -29.77 -14.93 17.31
CA ASN A 244 -29.56 -13.80 18.22
C ASN A 244 -29.25 -14.28 19.65
N ILE A 245 -28.83 -13.36 20.53
CA ILE A 245 -28.47 -13.66 21.92
C ILE A 245 -29.53 -14.41 22.72
N LYS A 246 -30.83 -14.25 22.39
CA LYS A 246 -31.93 -14.94 23.06
C LYS A 246 -32.04 -16.42 22.67
N MET A 247 -31.41 -16.80 21.57
CA MET A 247 -31.47 -18.13 20.98
C MET A 247 -30.10 -18.84 21.02
N TRP A 248 -29.11 -18.26 21.70
CA TRP A 248 -27.80 -18.90 21.85
C TRP A 248 -27.90 -20.02 22.88
N PRO A 249 -27.20 -21.14 22.66
CA PRO A 249 -27.15 -22.23 23.63
C PRO A 249 -26.50 -21.73 24.93
N GLU A 250 -27.00 -22.22 26.05
CA GLU A 250 -26.35 -22.00 27.34
C GLU A 250 -25.00 -22.72 27.36
N THR A 251 -24.01 -22.09 27.99
CA THR A 251 -22.66 -22.64 28.08
C THR A 251 -22.29 -22.83 29.54
N ASN A 252 -21.64 -23.96 29.86
CA ASN A 252 -21.04 -24.19 31.18
C ASN A 252 -19.72 -23.43 31.39
N ASN A 253 -19.35 -22.56 30.46
CA ASN A 253 -18.15 -21.74 30.57
C ASN A 253 -18.27 -20.78 31.77
N PRO A 254 -17.15 -20.43 32.42
CA PRO A 254 -17.15 -19.44 33.50
C PRO A 254 -17.82 -18.15 33.05
N LYS A 255 -18.65 -17.57 33.93
CA LYS A 255 -19.23 -16.25 33.68
C LYS A 255 -18.09 -15.23 33.55
N ILE A 256 -18.09 -14.50 32.43
CA ILE A 256 -17.14 -13.42 32.21
C ILE A 256 -17.53 -12.27 33.13
N GLU A 257 -16.75 -12.06 34.19
CA GLU A 257 -16.92 -10.90 35.06
C GLU A 257 -16.54 -9.61 34.32
N PRO A 258 -17.25 -8.50 34.57
CA PRO A 258 -16.85 -7.22 34.02
C PRO A 258 -15.45 -6.85 34.49
N PRO A 259 -14.61 -6.25 33.64
CA PRO A 259 -13.30 -5.79 34.06
C PRO A 259 -13.47 -4.77 35.20
N LYS A 260 -12.63 -4.88 36.24
CA LYS A 260 -12.62 -3.92 37.35
C LYS A 260 -12.49 -2.50 36.78
N PRO A 261 -13.41 -1.57 37.10
CA PRO A 261 -13.35 -0.21 36.58
C PRO A 261 -12.03 0.43 36.98
N LYS A 262 -11.21 0.77 35.99
CA LYS A 262 -10.01 1.59 36.20
C LYS A 262 -10.34 3.03 35.84
N PRO A 263 -10.05 4.02 36.70
CA PRO A 263 -10.18 5.42 36.33
C PRO A 263 -9.24 5.68 35.14
N MET A 264 -9.82 5.90 33.96
CA MET A 264 -9.04 6.31 32.79
C MET A 264 -8.75 7.81 32.88
N PRO A 265 -7.51 8.27 32.64
CA PRO A 265 -7.20 9.69 32.52
C PRO A 265 -7.99 10.31 31.36
N GLY A 266 -9.05 11.05 31.69
CA GLY A 266 -9.85 11.82 30.75
C GLY A 266 -10.78 11.01 29.84
N ARG A 267 -11.80 11.69 29.31
CA ARG A 267 -12.74 11.14 28.32
C ARG A 267 -12.02 11.00 26.96
N PRO A 268 -11.96 9.80 26.35
CA PRO A 268 -11.43 9.65 25.01
C PRO A 268 -12.23 10.53 24.04
N GLN A 269 -11.57 11.43 23.33
CA GLN A 269 -12.25 12.32 22.39
C GLN A 269 -12.91 11.50 21.27
N ARG A 270 -14.20 11.78 21.03
CA ARG A 270 -15.07 11.09 20.05
C ARG A 270 -14.51 11.11 18.62
N ASN A 271 -13.67 12.08 18.31
CA ASN A 271 -12.99 12.24 17.03
C ASN A 271 -11.50 12.46 17.28
N ARG A 272 -10.64 11.79 16.49
CA ARG A 272 -9.25 12.22 16.34
C ARG A 272 -9.27 13.65 15.80
N LYS A 273 -8.67 14.63 16.49
CA LYS A 273 -8.44 15.98 15.92
C LYS A 273 -7.83 15.79 14.53
N LYS A 274 -8.43 16.40 13.49
CA LYS A 274 -7.85 16.40 12.14
C LYS A 274 -6.42 16.93 12.30
N LYS A 275 -5.40 16.10 12.06
CA LYS A 275 -4.07 16.64 11.76
C LYS A 275 -4.22 17.42 10.45
N TYR A 276 -3.65 18.63 10.40
CA TYR A 276 -3.65 19.48 9.21
C TYR A 276 -3.33 18.64 7.96
N GLY A 277 -4.16 18.76 6.92
CA GLY A 277 -3.98 18.06 5.64
C GLY A 277 -5.07 17.05 5.23
N LYS A 278 -6.28 17.08 5.83
CA LYS A 278 -7.43 16.40 5.20
C LYS A 278 -7.79 17.12 3.91
N LEU A 279 -7.62 16.44 2.78
CA LEU A 279 -8.33 16.75 1.53
C LEU A 279 -9.84 16.71 1.83
N SER A 280 -10.57 17.80 1.55
CA SER A 280 -11.89 17.61 0.96
C SER A 280 -11.68 17.10 -0.46
N LYS A 281 -12.67 16.34 -0.95
CA LYS A 281 -12.77 16.04 -2.39
C LYS A 281 -12.69 17.33 -3.20
#